data_AF-X1RXH1-F1
#
_entry.id   AF-X1RXH1-F1
#
_cell.length_a   1.000
_cell.length_b   1.000
_cell.length_c   1.000
_cell.angle_alpha   90.00
_cell.angle_beta   90.00
_cell.angle_gamma   90.00
#
_symmetry.space_group_name_H-M   'P 1'
#
loop_
_entity.id
_entity.type
_entity.pdbx_description
1 polymer ?
#
loop_
_entity_poly.entity_id
_entity_poly.type
_entity_poly.pdbx_seq_one_letter_code
_entity_poly.pdbx_strand_id
1 'polypeptide(L)' 'GEVEVELKWLGEWWQVPKVLETKNTDAIGNVDFAGSHDSDNYRMTAKHIQSGDEYAVRIECHADGTYDVSVE' A
#
# COMPACT_ATOMS: atom_id res chain seq x y z
N GLY A 1 -7.19 -14.58 -1.72
CA GLY A 1 -6.38 -14.32 -2.93
C GLY A 1 -5.04 -14.97 -2.76
N GLU A 2 -4.35 -15.26 -3.86
CA GLU A 2 -2.99 -15.80 -3.86
C GLU A 2 -1.92 -14.71 -3.68
N VAL A 3 -2.35 -13.44 -3.59
CA VAL A 3 -1.50 -12.27 -3.38
C VAL A 3 -1.83 -11.66 -2.03
N GLU A 4 -0.80 -11.48 -1.21
CA GLU A 4 -0.83 -10.71 0.03
C GLU A 4 -0.42 -9.28 -0.27
N VAL A 5 -1.21 -8.30 0.17
CA VAL A 5 -0.95 -6.88 -0.03
C VAL A 5 -0.79 -6.21 1.34
N GLU A 6 0.37 -5.60 1.55
CA GLU A 6 0.70 -4.80 2.73
C GLU A 6 0.61 -3.31 2.39
N LEU A 7 -0.15 -2.55 3.17
CA LEU A 7 -0.15 -1.09 3.12
C LEU A 7 0.63 -0.53 4.30
N LYS A 8 1.68 0.23 4.00
CA LYS A 8 2.56 0.88 4.98
C LYS A 8 2.48 2.39 4.84
N TRP A 9 2.23 3.08 5.94
CA TRP A 9 2.42 4.52 6.04
C TRP A 9 3.91 4.82 6.22
N LEU A 10 4.44 5.72 5.40
CA LEU A 10 5.84 6.13 5.45
C LEU A 10 6.04 7.33 6.38
N GLY A 11 5.09 8.27 6.36
CA GLY A 11 5.20 9.52 7.10
C GLY A 11 6.37 10.39 6.62
N GLU A 12 6.71 11.37 7.46
CA GLU A 12 7.87 12.23 7.24
C GLU A 12 9.20 11.51 7.50
N TRP A 13 10.30 12.06 6.97
CA TRP A 13 11.64 11.47 7.07
C TRP A 13 12.14 11.17 8.49
N TRP A 14 11.57 11.83 9.51
CA TRP A 14 11.91 11.64 10.93
C TRP A 14 10.96 10.69 11.67
N GLN A 15 9.87 10.25 11.02
CA GLN A 15 8.90 9.34 11.60
C GLN A 15 9.26 7.89 11.26
N VAL A 16 8.81 6.96 12.11
CA VAL A 16 9.00 5.53 11.87
C VAL A 16 7.85 5.02 11.02
N PRO A 17 8.11 4.44 9.83
CA PRO A 17 7.07 3.86 9.00
C PRO A 17 6.28 2.79 9.75
N LYS A 18 4.97 2.74 9.49
CA LYS A 18 4.05 1.84 10.19
C LYS A 18 3.22 1.03 9.19
N VAL A 19 3.20 -0.29 9.36
CA VAL A 19 2.24 -1.15 8.66
C VAL A 19 0.86 -0.84 9.20
N LEU A 20 -0.03 -0.44 8.30
CA LEU A 20 -1.42 -0.13 8.64
C LEU A 20 -2.26 -1.39 8.59
N GLU A 21 -2.15 -2.13 7.49
CA GLU A 21 -2.96 -3.31 7.26
C GLU A 21 -2.29 -4.24 6.25
N THR A 22 -2.49 -5.55 6.44
CA THR A 22 -2.07 -6.60 5.52
C THR A 22 -3.29 -7.46 5.19
N LYS A 23 -3.59 -7.60 3.90
CA LYS A 23 -4.79 -8.29 3.41
C LYS A 23 -4.45 -9.13 2.20
N ASN A 24 -5.16 -10.24 2.04
CA ASN A 24 -5.11 -11.00 0.79
C ASN A 24 -6.12 -10.43 -0.20
N THR A 25 -5.79 -10.49 -1.49
CA THR A 25 -6.71 -10.11 -2.55
C THR A 25 -7.97 -10.98 -2.55
N ASP A 26 -9.07 -10.50 -3.14
CA ASP A 26 -10.28 -11.29 -3.33
C ASP A 26 -10.12 -12.30 -4.50
N ALA A 27 -11.23 -12.91 -4.93
CA ALA A 27 -11.23 -13.91 -6.00
C ALA A 27 -10.96 -13.32 -7.40
N ILE A 28 -11.08 -12.01 -7.57
CA ILE A 28 -10.83 -11.30 -8.84
C ILE A 28 -9.54 -10.47 -8.81
N GLY A 29 -8.79 -10.52 -7.71
CA GLY A 29 -7.50 -9.86 -7.56
C GLY A 29 -7.56 -8.46 -6.95
N ASN A 30 -8.71 -8.03 -6.44
CA ASN A 30 -8.85 -6.71 -5.82
C ASN A 30 -8.51 -6.76 -4.32
N VAL A 31 -8.12 -5.62 -3.77
CA VAL A 31 -7.97 -5.41 -2.33
C VAL A 31 -8.44 -4.00 -1.98
N ASP A 32 -9.20 -3.90 -0.89
CA ASP A 32 -9.71 -2.63 -0.37
C ASP A 32 -9.19 -2.42 1.06
N PHE A 33 -8.51 -1.29 1.24
CA PHE A 33 -8.07 -0.81 2.55
C PHE A 33 -9.10 0.19 3.06
N ALA A 34 -9.64 -0.05 4.26
CA ALA A 34 -10.67 0.80 4.84
C ALA A 34 -10.01 1.82 5.79
N GLY A 35 -10.07 3.11 5.45
CA GLY A 35 -9.56 4.18 6.30
C GLY A 35 -9.59 5.54 5.61
N SER A 36 -9.74 6.62 6.39
CA SER A 36 -9.37 7.95 5.92
C SER A 36 -7.85 8.01 5.95
N HIS A 37 -7.23 7.93 4.77
CA HIS A 37 -5.79 8.09 4.66
C HIS A 37 -5.50 9.60 4.65
N ASP A 38 -4.69 10.04 5.62
CA ASP A 38 -4.22 11.41 5.68
C ASP A 38 -3.44 11.76 4.40
N SER A 39 -3.33 13.05 4.10
CA SER A 39 -2.49 13.56 3.02
C SER A 39 -1.02 13.31 3.34
N ASP A 40 -0.53 12.13 2.99
CA ASP A 40 0.80 11.63 3.33
C ASP A 40 1.29 10.58 2.32
N ASN A 41 2.47 10.02 2.60
CA ASN A 41 3.17 9.05 1.80
C ASN A 41 2.89 7.63 2.29
N TYR A 42 2.56 6.75 1.36
CA TYR A 42 2.30 5.35 1.60
C TYR A 42 3.12 4.49 0.64
N ARG A 43 3.38 3.26 1.08
CA ARG A 43 3.97 2.21 0.25
C ARG A 43 3.04 1.01 0.30
N MET A 44 2.65 0.53 -0.88
CA MET A 44 1.87 -0.68 -1.02
C MET A 44 2.75 -1.76 -1.63
N THR A 45 2.86 -2.89 -0.95
CA THR A 45 3.65 -4.04 -1.39
C THR A 45 2.72 -5.22 -1.63
N ALA A 46 2.72 -5.73 -2.86
CA ALA A 46 1.98 -6.92 -3.26
C ALA A 46 2.95 -8.09 -3.43
N LYS A 47 2.69 -9.19 -2.73
CA LYS A 47 3.50 -10.39 -2.75
C LYS A 47 2.68 -11.60 -3.16
N HIS A 48 3.08 -12.28 -4.22
CA HIS A 48 2.45 -13.54 -4.61
C HIS A 48 2.94 -14.66 -3.69
N ILE A 49 2.02 -15.32 -3.00
CA ILE A 49 2.33 -16.25 -1.88
C ILE A 49 3.08 -17.49 -2.38
N GLN A 50 2.73 -18.00 -3.57
CA GLN A 50 3.33 -19.23 -4.09
C GLN A 50 4.68 -19.01 -4.78
N SER A 51 4.80 -17.98 -5.62
CA SER A 51 6.06 -17.71 -6.34
C SER A 51 7.04 -16.90 -5.51
N GLY A 52 6.55 -16.12 -4.54
CA GLY A 52 7.35 -15.19 -3.75
C GLY A 52 7.66 -13.87 -4.46
N ASP A 53 7.12 -13.66 -5.66
CA ASP A 53 7.33 -12.41 -6.41
C ASP A 53 6.73 -11.23 -5.65
N GLU A 54 7.48 -10.14 -5.59
CA GLU A 54 7.11 -8.93 -4.85
C GLU A 54 7.13 -7.72 -5.79
N TYR A 55 6.09 -6.91 -5.69
CA TYR A 55 5.95 -5.64 -6.41
C TYR A 55 5.58 -4.56 -5.41
N ALA A 56 6.19 -3.38 -5.54
CA ALA A 56 5.90 -2.25 -4.68
C ALA A 56 5.51 -1.02 -5.50
N VAL A 57 4.57 -0.25 -4.96
CA VAL A 57 4.24 1.08 -5.44
C VAL A 57 4.28 2.06 -4.28
N ARG A 58 4.72 3.27 -4.58
CA ARG A 58 4.61 4.42 -3.70
C ARG A 58 3.39 5.25 -4.08
N ILE A 59 2.63 5.66 -3.06
CA ILE A 59 1.42 6.46 -3.21
C ILE A 59 1.63 7.75 -2.41
N GLU A 60 1.48 8.89 -3.07
CA GLU A 60 1.62 10.22 -2.46
C GLU A 60 0.26 10.89 -2.46
N CYS A 61 -0.38 11.01 -1.30
CA CYS A 61 -1.71 11.60 -1.16
C CYS A 61 -1.61 13.10 -0.85
N HIS A 62 -2.27 13.91 -1.67
CA HIS A 62 -2.25 15.37 -1.54
C HIS A 62 -3.44 15.90 -0.73
N ALA A 63 -3.29 17.13 -0.22
CA ALA A 63 -4.34 17.80 0.56
C ALA A 63 -5.59 18.17 -0.25
N ASP A 64 -5.48 18.22 -1.58
CA ASP A 64 -6.61 18.49 -2.48
C ASP A 64 -7.41 17.23 -2.85
N GLY A 65 -7.05 16.07 -2.28
CA GLY A 65 -7.69 14.78 -2.53
C GLY A 65 -7.19 14.07 -3.78
N THR A 66 -6.18 14.61 -4.48
CA THR A 66 -5.47 13.91 -5.54
C THR A 66 -4.37 13.01 -4.97
N TYR A 67 -3.87 12.09 -5.78
CA TYR A 67 -2.75 11.25 -5.40
C TYR A 67 -1.89 10.91 -6.61
N ASP A 68 -0.59 10.75 -6.39
CA ASP A 68 0.36 10.24 -7.37
C ASP A 68 0.76 8.80 -7.03
N VAL A 69 1.02 7.99 -8.07
CA VAL A 69 1.47 6.60 -7.92
C VAL A 69 2.71 6.36 -8.75
N SER A 70 3.75 5.79 -8.14
CA SER A 70 4.99 5.39 -8.81
C SER A 70 5.38 3.95 -8.45
N VAL A 71 6.01 3.24 -9.38
CA VAL A 71 6.51 1.87 -9.18
C VAL A 71 7.92 1.92 -8.58
N GLU A 72 8.21 1.03 -7.64
CA GLU A 72 9.54 0.88 -7.00
C GLU A 72 10.24 -0.42 -7.39
#